data_AF-A0A4Q5UJI2-F1
#
_entry.id   AF-A0A4Q5UJI2-F1
#
_cell.length_a   1.000
_cell.length_b   1.000
_cell.length_c   1.000
_cell.angle_alpha   90.00
_cell.angle_beta   90.00
_cell.angle_gamma   90.00
#
_symmetry.space_group_name_H-M   'P 1'
#
loop_
_entity.id
_entity.type
_entity.pdbx_description
1 polymer ?
#
loop_
_entity_poly.entity_id
_entity_poly.type
_entity_poly.pdbx_seq_one_letter_code
_entity_poly.pdbx_strand_id
1 'polypeptide(L)'
;QPSLETEFRTNLKNAADEEAINVFAENLRQLLLSSPLGSKRILAIDPGYRTGCKVVCIDEKGELLKNELIYVHENNNRLYDAEHKIKSLVKEYGIQVFAIGDGTAGRETEQFIKKLDLGLPVFLVNEDGASIYSASEIARQEFPDHDITVRGAVSIGRRLMDPLAELVKIDPKSIGVGQYQHDVNQPRLKERLDQTVMSCVNSVGVNVNTASKHLLSYVSGIGSTIADNIVNYRRQEGQFTSRKQLMKVPRLGGKAFEQCAGFLRIPGAKDILDSSAVHPEAYELVETMAKDISTDINELIGNEALLKSIPVKKYVSEKFGEHTINDIINELKKPGLDPRSEAQL
;
A
#
# COMPACT_ATOMS: atom_id res chain seq x y z
N GLN A 1 -25.40 -26.16 38.49
CA GLN A 1 -25.02 -24.98 37.67
C GLN A 1 -23.92 -25.39 36.71
N PRO A 2 -24.19 -25.75 35.44
CA PRO A 2 -23.08 -25.54 34.49
C PRO A 2 -23.39 -25.21 33.02
N SER A 3 -24.47 -25.70 32.38
CA SER A 3 -24.58 -25.62 30.90
C SER A 3 -25.01 -24.25 30.38
N LEU A 4 -26.15 -23.73 30.87
CA LEU A 4 -26.74 -22.49 30.35
C LEU A 4 -25.86 -21.27 30.63
N GLU A 5 -25.19 -21.23 31.78
CA GLU A 5 -24.27 -20.14 32.12
C GLU A 5 -23.01 -20.17 31.23
N THR A 6 -22.47 -21.36 30.95
CA THR A 6 -21.31 -21.52 30.06
C THR A 6 -21.67 -21.16 28.63
N GLU A 7 -22.83 -21.61 28.14
CA GLU A 7 -23.36 -21.27 26.82
C GLU A 7 -23.57 -19.77 26.68
N PHE A 8 -24.21 -19.14 27.68
CA PHE A 8 -24.44 -17.70 27.70
C PHE A 8 -23.12 -16.90 27.73
N ARG A 9 -22.14 -17.29 28.56
CA ARG A 9 -20.81 -16.67 28.58
C ARG A 9 -20.07 -16.81 27.25
N THR A 10 -20.14 -17.99 26.64
CA THR A 10 -19.52 -18.24 25.33
C THR A 10 -20.14 -17.36 24.26
N ASN A 11 -21.47 -17.26 24.23
CA ASN A 11 -22.18 -16.40 23.29
C ASN A 11 -21.82 -14.92 23.49
N LEU A 12 -21.76 -14.45 24.74
CA LEU A 12 -21.34 -13.08 25.06
C LEU A 12 -19.89 -12.82 24.63
N LYS A 13 -18.97 -13.76 24.89
CA LYS A 13 -17.56 -13.63 24.49
C LYS A 13 -17.43 -13.58 22.96
N ASN A 14 -18.13 -14.45 22.25
CA ASN A 14 -18.12 -14.44 20.78
C ASN A 14 -18.65 -13.11 20.22
N ALA A 15 -19.75 -12.59 20.76
CA ALA A 15 -20.30 -11.31 20.35
C ALA A 15 -19.33 -10.14 20.64
N ALA A 16 -18.71 -10.13 21.82
CA ALA A 16 -17.71 -9.12 22.18
C ALA A 16 -16.46 -9.19 21.30
N ASP A 17 -16.00 -10.40 20.97
CA ASP A 17 -14.86 -10.61 20.07
C ASP A 17 -15.17 -10.12 18.66
N GLU A 18 -16.34 -10.44 18.09
CA GLU A 18 -16.71 -9.96 16.75
C GLU A 18 -16.77 -8.43 16.70
N GLU A 19 -17.32 -7.77 17.73
CA GLU A 19 -17.37 -6.30 17.79
C GLU A 19 -15.96 -5.70 17.85
N ALA A 20 -15.10 -6.20 18.73
CA ALA A 20 -13.71 -5.76 18.84
C ALA A 20 -12.93 -5.99 17.54
N ILE A 21 -13.10 -7.15 16.90
CA ILE A 21 -12.46 -7.52 15.63
C ILE A 21 -12.92 -6.58 14.50
N ASN A 22 -14.18 -6.16 14.48
CA ASN A 22 -14.66 -5.19 13.49
C ASN A 22 -14.03 -3.81 13.68
N VAL A 23 -13.83 -3.35 14.92
CA VAL A 23 -13.09 -2.11 15.21
C VAL A 23 -11.63 -2.23 14.75
N PHE A 24 -10.97 -3.35 15.03
CA PHE A 24 -9.60 -3.61 14.58
C PHE A 24 -9.47 -3.62 13.06
N ALA A 25 -10.46 -4.20 12.36
CA ALA A 25 -10.51 -4.19 10.90
C ALA A 25 -10.65 -2.77 10.35
N GLU A 26 -11.48 -1.92 10.96
CA GLU A 26 -11.63 -0.53 10.52
C GLU A 26 -10.36 0.30 10.78
N ASN A 27 -9.71 0.12 11.93
CA ASN A 27 -8.43 0.77 12.23
C ASN A 27 -7.35 0.34 11.22
N LEU A 28 -7.28 -0.95 10.88
CA LEU A 28 -6.36 -1.44 9.86
C LEU A 28 -6.67 -0.83 8.49
N ARG A 29 -7.96 -0.74 8.12
CA ARG A 29 -8.39 -0.14 6.85
C ARG A 29 -7.92 1.31 6.75
N GLN A 30 -8.07 2.11 7.80
CA GLN A 30 -7.61 3.50 7.83
C GLN A 30 -6.10 3.60 7.67
N LEU A 31 -5.34 2.71 8.33
CA LEU A 31 -3.89 2.67 8.21
C LEU A 31 -3.45 2.29 6.79
N LEU A 32 -4.07 1.28 6.18
CA LEU A 32 -3.76 0.82 4.82
C LEU A 32 -4.13 1.84 3.74
N LEU A 33 -5.23 2.59 3.95
CA LEU A 33 -5.71 3.62 3.03
C LEU A 33 -5.20 5.02 3.37
N SER A 34 -4.20 5.11 4.25
CA SER A 34 -3.51 6.37 4.54
C SER A 34 -2.86 6.93 3.28
N SER A 35 -2.83 8.27 3.21
CA SER A 35 -2.33 9.01 2.06
C SER A 35 -0.87 8.68 1.72
N PRO A 36 -0.58 8.13 0.52
CA PRO A 36 0.79 7.93 0.08
C PRO A 36 1.42 9.27 -0.28
N LEU A 37 2.71 9.46 0.05
CA LEU A 37 3.49 10.60 -0.42
C LEU A 37 4.03 10.38 -1.85
N GLY A 38 4.16 9.12 -2.27
CA GLY A 38 4.70 8.73 -3.56
C GLY A 38 6.23 8.83 -3.65
N SER A 39 6.71 8.97 -4.88
CA SER A 39 8.14 8.90 -5.23
C SER A 39 8.90 10.16 -4.82
N LYS A 40 9.42 10.17 -3.59
CA LYS A 40 10.30 11.20 -3.03
C LYS A 40 11.53 10.56 -2.39
N ARG A 41 12.64 11.31 -2.33
CA ARG A 41 13.79 10.94 -1.51
C ARG A 41 13.52 11.26 -0.05
N ILE A 42 13.54 10.24 0.80
CA ILE A 42 13.10 10.34 2.21
C ILE A 42 14.28 10.10 3.14
N LEU A 43 14.44 10.95 4.14
CA LEU A 43 15.26 10.66 5.31
C LEU A 43 14.33 10.16 6.41
N ALA A 44 14.38 8.85 6.66
CA ALA A 44 13.57 8.21 7.67
C ALA A 44 14.36 8.02 8.96
N ILE A 45 13.70 8.25 10.09
CA ILE A 45 14.29 8.21 11.42
C ILE A 45 13.45 7.28 12.29
N ASP A 46 14.07 6.20 12.77
CA ASP A 46 13.57 5.34 13.84
C ASP A 46 14.10 5.89 15.18
N PRO A 47 13.26 6.60 15.96
CA PRO A 47 13.70 7.31 17.16
C PRO A 47 14.17 6.38 18.27
N GLY A 48 14.99 6.90 19.18
CA GLY A 48 15.40 6.14 20.35
C GLY A 48 16.22 6.96 21.33
N TYR A 49 15.98 6.73 22.63
CA TYR A 49 16.73 7.37 23.71
C TYR A 49 18.15 6.80 23.83
N ARG A 50 18.31 5.73 24.61
CA ARG A 50 19.62 5.16 24.96
C ARG A 50 20.34 4.53 23.76
N THR A 51 19.60 3.97 22.83
CA THR A 51 20.13 3.30 21.63
C THR A 51 20.37 4.25 20.46
N GLY A 52 20.02 5.53 20.61
CA GLY A 52 20.07 6.53 19.54
C GLY A 52 18.97 6.37 18.50
N CYS A 53 18.87 7.37 17.63
CA CYS A 53 17.94 7.39 16.50
C CYS A 53 18.64 6.83 15.27
N LYS A 54 18.07 5.79 14.65
CA LYS A 54 18.63 5.23 13.42
C LYS A 54 18.08 6.05 12.26
N VAL A 55 18.99 6.50 11.41
CA VAL A 55 18.69 7.35 10.26
C VAL A 55 18.96 6.56 9.01
N VAL A 56 18.02 6.58 8.07
CA VAL A 56 18.23 6.02 6.74
C VAL A 56 17.81 7.01 5.66
N CYS A 57 18.57 7.06 4.58
CA CYS A 57 18.20 7.77 3.36
C CYS A 57 17.70 6.74 2.36
N ILE A 58 16.49 6.91 1.84
CA ILE A 58 15.93 6.07 0.78
C ILE A 58 15.64 6.91 -0.46
N ASP A 59 15.78 6.31 -1.64
CA ASP A 59 15.51 6.96 -2.91
C ASP A 59 14.02 6.95 -3.29
N GLU A 60 13.70 7.47 -4.48
CA GLU A 60 12.33 7.58 -5.00
C GLU A 60 11.65 6.22 -5.27
N LYS A 61 12.44 5.13 -5.27
CA LYS A 61 11.98 3.74 -5.40
C LYS A 61 11.94 3.02 -4.04
N GLY A 62 12.40 3.67 -2.97
CA GLY A 62 12.50 3.11 -1.63
C GLY A 62 13.72 2.20 -1.44
N GLU A 63 14.75 2.34 -2.29
CA GLU A 63 16.03 1.66 -2.10
C GLU A 63 16.87 2.39 -1.05
N LEU A 64 17.54 1.61 -0.17
CA LEU A 64 18.41 2.16 0.87
C LEU A 64 19.69 2.72 0.26
N LEU A 65 19.93 4.02 0.44
CA LEU A 65 21.13 4.71 -0.03
C LEU A 65 22.21 4.77 1.05
N LYS A 66 21.81 5.03 2.29
CA LYS A 66 22.71 5.26 3.42
C LYS A 66 22.00 5.03 4.74
N ASN A 67 22.72 4.51 5.74
CA ASN A 67 22.29 4.50 7.12
C ASN A 67 23.33 5.15 8.04
N GLU A 68 22.86 5.79 9.11
CA GLU A 68 23.65 6.44 10.14
C GLU A 68 22.99 6.25 11.52
N LEU A 69 23.75 6.50 12.57
CA LEU A 69 23.25 6.58 13.94
C LEU A 69 23.52 7.97 14.51
N ILE A 70 22.50 8.56 15.11
CA ILE A 70 22.56 9.88 15.77
C ILE A 70 21.98 9.81 17.19
N TYR A 71 22.37 10.76 18.04
CA TYR A 71 21.87 10.89 19.41
C TYR A 71 21.35 12.32 19.61
N VAL A 72 20.04 12.48 19.70
CA VAL A 72 19.38 13.80 19.76
C VAL A 72 18.86 14.18 21.14
N HIS A 73 18.98 13.26 22.11
CA HIS A 73 18.48 13.45 23.48
C HIS A 73 19.61 13.70 24.50
N GLU A 74 20.85 13.79 24.05
CA GLU A 74 22.01 14.06 24.90
C GLU A 74 22.42 15.53 24.80
N ASN A 75 22.54 16.23 25.92
CA ASN A 75 22.97 17.65 25.95
C ASN A 75 24.50 17.78 25.89
N ASN A 76 25.15 17.18 24.89
CA ASN A 76 26.60 17.16 24.73
C ASN A 76 27.00 17.29 23.25
N ASN A 77 28.28 17.07 22.93
CA ASN A 77 28.81 17.15 21.56
C ASN A 77 28.07 16.28 20.54
N ARG A 78 27.39 15.20 20.97
CA ARG A 78 26.64 14.32 20.08
C ARG A 78 25.43 14.99 19.46
N LEU A 79 24.85 16.00 20.12
CA LEU A 79 23.76 16.78 19.54
C LEU A 79 24.26 17.58 18.33
N TYR A 80 25.39 18.27 18.46
CA TYR A 80 26.02 19.00 17.35
C TYR A 80 26.41 18.05 16.21
N ASP A 81 26.97 16.88 16.53
CA ASP A 81 27.27 15.85 15.54
C ASP A 81 26.01 15.37 14.79
N ALA A 82 24.90 15.20 15.50
CA ALA A 82 23.61 14.85 14.91
C ALA A 82 23.11 15.94 13.94
N GLU A 83 23.19 17.22 14.33
CA GLU A 83 22.80 18.34 13.46
C GLU A 83 23.64 18.37 12.17
N HIS A 84 24.96 18.23 12.30
CA HIS A 84 25.88 18.21 11.18
C HIS A 84 25.60 17.03 10.25
N LYS A 85 25.40 15.83 10.80
CA LYS A 85 25.07 14.63 10.02
C LYS A 85 23.77 14.81 9.23
N ILE A 86 22.69 15.26 9.88
CA ILE A 86 21.41 15.47 9.19
C ILE A 86 21.56 16.49 8.04
N LYS A 87 22.20 17.64 8.30
CA LYS A 87 22.45 18.65 7.25
C LYS A 87 23.28 18.09 6.09
N SER A 88 24.29 17.28 6.39
CA SER A 88 25.12 16.62 5.36
C SER A 88 24.32 15.64 4.52
N LEU A 89 23.56 14.75 5.16
CA LEU A 89 22.75 13.74 4.48
C LEU A 89 21.69 14.38 3.57
N VAL A 90 21.01 15.42 4.07
CA VAL A 90 20.01 16.17 3.29
C VAL A 90 20.62 16.73 2.01
N LYS A 91 21.80 17.33 2.11
CA LYS A 91 22.50 17.91 0.96
C LYS A 91 23.04 16.84 0.01
N GLU A 92 23.68 15.81 0.54
CA GLU A 92 24.36 14.76 -0.23
C GLU A 92 23.38 13.91 -1.04
N TYR A 93 22.26 13.51 -0.42
CA TYR A 93 21.28 12.63 -1.03
C TYR A 93 20.09 13.35 -1.64
N GLY A 94 20.03 14.69 -1.56
CA GLY A 94 18.94 15.49 -2.11
C GLY A 94 17.60 15.15 -1.47
N ILE A 95 17.57 15.03 -0.14
CA ILE A 95 16.38 14.65 0.62
C ILE A 95 15.28 15.70 0.44
N GLN A 96 14.05 15.23 0.24
CA GLN A 96 12.89 16.07 0.00
C GLN A 96 11.92 16.11 1.18
N VAL A 97 12.00 15.14 2.09
CA VAL A 97 11.03 14.95 3.18
C VAL A 97 11.63 14.12 4.31
N PHE A 98 11.17 14.36 5.53
CA PHE A 98 11.48 13.57 6.71
C PHE A 98 10.31 12.65 7.09
N ALA A 99 10.62 11.38 7.35
CA ALA A 99 9.71 10.41 7.96
C ALA A 99 10.22 10.07 9.36
N ILE A 100 9.43 10.26 10.41
CA ILE A 100 9.85 10.02 11.79
C ILE A 100 8.88 9.04 12.43
N GLY A 101 9.38 7.94 12.99
CA GLY A 101 8.56 7.00 13.76
C GLY A 101 7.82 7.69 14.90
N ASP A 102 6.54 7.38 15.08
CA ASP A 102 5.70 8.00 16.10
C ASP A 102 5.78 7.33 17.49
N GLY A 103 6.63 6.32 17.64
CA GLY A 103 6.80 5.64 18.92
C GLY A 103 7.77 6.35 19.87
N THR A 104 8.64 5.56 20.51
CA THR A 104 9.43 6.05 21.64
C THR A 104 10.41 7.14 21.21
N ALA A 105 10.28 8.34 21.78
CA ALA A 105 11.08 9.53 21.47
C ALA A 105 10.77 10.18 20.10
N GLY A 106 9.66 9.83 19.46
CA GLY A 106 9.27 10.36 18.15
C GLY A 106 8.99 11.86 18.17
N ARG A 107 8.24 12.37 19.16
CA ARG A 107 7.91 13.80 19.28
C ARG A 107 9.16 14.66 19.53
N GLU A 108 10.05 14.19 20.39
CA GLU A 108 11.30 14.86 20.71
C GLU A 108 12.23 14.89 19.49
N THR A 109 12.28 13.81 18.71
CA THR A 109 13.04 13.74 17.46
C THR A 109 12.44 14.64 16.38
N GLU A 110 11.13 14.69 16.26
CA GLU A 110 10.41 15.62 15.37
C GLU A 110 10.74 17.08 15.70
N GLN A 111 10.69 17.45 16.98
CA GLN A 111 11.04 18.79 17.43
C GLN A 111 12.51 19.13 17.12
N PHE A 112 13.41 18.17 17.29
CA PHE A 112 14.81 18.34 16.91
C PHE A 112 14.97 18.64 15.42
N ILE A 113 14.35 17.83 14.55
CA ILE A 113 14.42 18.04 13.09
C ILE A 113 13.80 19.37 12.68
N LYS A 114 12.64 19.75 13.24
CA LYS A 114 11.99 21.04 12.96
C LYS A 114 12.86 22.24 13.38
N LYS A 115 13.62 22.13 14.47
CA LYS A 115 14.55 23.19 14.92
C LYS A 115 15.73 23.42 13.98
N LEU A 116 16.07 22.45 13.12
CA LEU A 116 17.15 22.62 12.14
C LEU A 116 16.77 23.57 10.99
N ASP A 117 15.47 23.89 10.84
CA ASP A 117 14.91 24.83 9.86
C ASP A 117 15.40 24.59 8.42
N LEU A 118 15.33 23.32 7.99
CA LEU A 118 15.84 22.89 6.68
C LEU A 118 14.86 23.15 5.53
N GLY A 119 13.68 23.72 5.81
CA GLY A 119 12.65 24.01 4.81
C GLY A 119 12.02 22.77 4.16
N LEU A 120 12.14 21.60 4.78
CA LEU A 120 11.57 20.35 4.30
C LEU A 120 10.38 19.90 5.16
N PRO A 121 9.33 19.31 4.55
CA PRO A 121 8.21 18.73 5.30
C PRO A 121 8.67 17.60 6.24
N VAL A 122 7.99 17.48 7.37
CA VAL A 122 8.25 16.48 8.41
C VAL A 122 6.96 15.75 8.74
N PHE A 123 6.97 14.43 8.57
CA PHE A 123 5.82 13.58 8.86
C PHE A 123 6.13 12.63 10.02
N LEU A 124 5.21 12.56 10.98
CA LEU A 124 5.15 11.45 11.92
C LEU A 124 4.48 10.26 11.22
N VAL A 125 5.08 9.09 11.36
CA VAL A 125 4.66 7.86 10.68
C VAL A 125 4.47 6.77 11.72
N ASN A 126 3.31 6.11 11.66
CA ASN A 126 3.02 4.98 12.52
C ASN A 126 4.08 3.88 12.38
N GLU A 127 4.73 3.50 13.48
CA GLU A 127 5.76 2.46 13.50
C GLU A 127 5.23 1.08 13.92
N ASP A 128 3.93 0.90 14.12
CA ASP A 128 3.36 -0.37 14.58
C ASP A 128 3.67 -1.50 13.61
N GLY A 129 4.27 -2.57 14.13
CA GLY A 129 4.74 -3.70 13.33
C GLY A 129 6.06 -3.47 12.59
N ALA A 130 6.71 -2.30 12.66
CA ALA A 130 8.03 -2.09 12.05
C ALA A 130 9.09 -3.02 12.68
N SER A 131 8.99 -3.25 13.99
CA SER A 131 9.81 -4.24 14.71
C SER A 131 9.56 -5.67 14.21
N ILE A 132 8.30 -6.05 13.95
CA ILE A 132 7.92 -7.35 13.39
C ILE A 132 8.47 -7.51 11.98
N TYR A 133 8.30 -6.51 11.13
CA TYR A 133 8.90 -6.49 9.79
C TYR A 133 10.43 -6.67 9.88
N SER A 134 11.10 -5.88 10.71
CA SER A 134 12.56 -5.86 10.77
C SER A 134 13.20 -7.20 11.19
N ALA A 135 12.48 -7.98 12.00
CA ALA A 135 12.86 -9.33 12.42
C ALA A 135 12.45 -10.43 11.42
N SER A 136 11.57 -10.09 10.46
CA SER A 136 10.99 -11.05 9.51
C SER A 136 12.04 -11.64 8.56
N GLU A 137 11.69 -12.77 7.94
CA GLU A 137 12.48 -13.32 6.84
C GLU A 137 12.46 -12.40 5.60
N ILE A 138 11.35 -11.69 5.38
CA ILE A 138 11.21 -10.74 4.27
C ILE A 138 12.26 -9.64 4.38
N ALA A 139 12.38 -9.00 5.54
CA ALA A 139 13.37 -7.94 5.74
C ALA A 139 14.81 -8.47 5.70
N ARG A 140 15.05 -9.71 6.14
CA ARG A 140 16.35 -10.39 5.98
C ARG A 140 16.70 -10.67 4.53
N GLN A 141 15.72 -10.99 3.69
CA GLN A 141 15.93 -11.18 2.24
C GLN A 141 16.13 -9.84 1.52
N GLU A 142 15.38 -8.80 1.90
CA GLU A 142 15.52 -7.46 1.31
C GLU A 142 16.84 -6.77 1.73
N PHE A 143 17.28 -6.98 2.97
CA PHE A 143 18.46 -6.32 3.56
C PHE A 143 19.32 -7.30 4.36
N PRO A 144 20.01 -8.25 3.70
CA PRO A 144 20.76 -9.31 4.37
C PRO A 144 21.91 -8.78 5.23
N ASP A 145 22.60 -7.74 4.75
CA ASP A 145 23.81 -7.18 5.37
C ASP A 145 23.55 -6.08 6.40
N HIS A 146 22.27 -5.74 6.65
CA HIS A 146 21.89 -4.69 7.61
C HIS A 146 21.26 -5.29 8.86
N ASP A 147 21.49 -4.66 10.01
CA ASP A 147 20.89 -5.08 11.26
C ASP A 147 19.40 -4.72 11.35
N ILE A 148 18.75 -5.23 12.39
CA ILE A 148 17.31 -5.09 12.62
C ILE A 148 16.87 -3.62 12.70
N THR A 149 17.69 -2.73 13.27
CA THR A 149 17.29 -1.34 13.49
C THR A 149 17.28 -0.54 12.19
N VAL A 150 18.21 -0.81 11.28
CA VAL A 150 18.21 -0.22 9.92
C VAL A 150 16.99 -0.67 9.14
N ARG A 151 16.64 -1.97 9.21
CA ARG A 151 15.44 -2.50 8.54
C ARG A 151 14.16 -1.83 9.04
N GLY A 152 14.05 -1.59 10.35
CA GLY A 152 12.93 -0.86 10.95
C GLY A 152 12.81 0.56 10.40
N ALA A 153 13.92 1.31 10.38
CA ALA A 153 13.96 2.68 9.84
C ALA A 153 13.60 2.74 8.34
N VAL A 154 14.03 1.75 7.54
CA VAL A 154 13.62 1.66 6.13
C VAL A 154 12.10 1.46 6.00
N SER A 155 11.50 0.64 6.85
CA SER A 155 10.04 0.43 6.84
C SER A 155 9.29 1.73 7.14
N ILE A 156 9.76 2.53 8.10
CA ILE A 156 9.18 3.86 8.40
C ILE A 156 9.18 4.76 7.15
N GLY A 157 10.31 4.84 6.44
CA GLY A 157 10.40 5.62 5.22
C GLY A 157 9.45 5.11 4.12
N ARG A 158 9.43 3.80 3.89
CA ARG A 158 8.56 3.18 2.86
C ARG A 158 7.07 3.28 3.20
N ARG A 159 6.68 3.29 4.47
CA ARG A 159 5.30 3.56 4.89
C ARG A 159 4.85 4.96 4.50
N LEU A 160 5.72 5.97 4.61
CA LEU A 160 5.37 7.32 4.13
C LEU A 160 5.22 7.35 2.60
N MET A 161 6.07 6.60 1.87
CA MET A 161 5.96 6.50 0.41
C MET A 161 4.62 5.90 -0.02
N ASP A 162 4.30 4.70 0.51
CA ASP A 162 3.06 3.99 0.25
C ASP A 162 2.74 3.04 1.43
N PRO A 163 1.81 3.44 2.32
CA PRO A 163 1.45 2.64 3.49
C PRO A 163 0.97 1.23 3.12
N LEU A 164 0.13 1.13 2.08
CA LEU A 164 -0.45 -0.13 1.63
C LEU A 164 0.65 -1.10 1.17
N ALA A 165 1.57 -0.62 0.33
CA ALA A 165 2.62 -1.47 -0.25
C ALA A 165 3.64 -1.97 0.79
N GLU A 166 3.85 -1.23 1.88
CA GLU A 166 4.78 -1.61 2.94
C GLU A 166 4.10 -2.47 4.02
N LEU A 167 2.88 -2.13 4.46
CA LEU A 167 2.18 -2.84 5.53
C LEU A 167 1.74 -4.26 5.15
N VAL A 168 1.48 -4.52 3.86
CA VAL A 168 1.15 -5.88 3.35
C VAL A 168 2.30 -6.88 3.51
N LYS A 169 3.51 -6.43 3.85
CA LYS A 169 4.66 -7.31 4.14
C LYS A 169 4.61 -7.88 5.56
N ILE A 170 3.69 -7.44 6.39
CA ILE A 170 3.55 -7.85 7.79
C ILE A 170 2.29 -8.71 7.91
N ASP A 171 2.32 -9.75 8.76
CA ASP A 171 1.09 -10.48 9.09
C ASP A 171 0.08 -9.47 9.69
N PRO A 172 -1.11 -9.28 9.09
CA PRO A 172 -2.02 -8.22 9.49
C PRO A 172 -2.38 -8.24 10.99
N LYS A 173 -2.45 -9.42 11.61
CA LYS A 173 -2.71 -9.56 13.06
C LYS A 173 -1.57 -9.08 13.96
N SER A 174 -0.39 -8.86 13.40
CA SER A 174 0.81 -8.37 14.08
C SER A 174 0.97 -6.85 13.95
N ILE A 175 0.13 -6.20 13.15
CA ILE A 175 0.01 -4.74 13.14
C ILE A 175 -0.85 -4.36 14.35
N GLY A 176 -0.37 -3.44 15.18
CA GLY A 176 -1.09 -2.96 16.36
C GLY A 176 -2.33 -2.17 15.94
N VAL A 177 -3.50 -2.82 15.93
CA VAL A 177 -4.75 -2.22 15.42
C VAL A 177 -5.77 -1.94 16.53
N GLY A 178 -5.42 -2.24 17.78
CA GLY A 178 -6.21 -1.86 18.94
C GLY A 178 -5.75 -2.52 20.24
N GLN A 179 -6.31 -2.06 21.35
CA GLN A 179 -6.06 -2.62 22.67
C GLN A 179 -6.66 -4.02 22.78
N TYR A 180 -6.02 -4.89 23.56
CA TYR A 180 -6.49 -6.26 23.82
C TYR A 180 -6.65 -7.13 22.56
N GLN A 181 -5.98 -6.79 21.45
CA GLN A 181 -6.04 -7.56 20.20
C GLN A 181 -5.59 -9.03 20.38
N HIS A 182 -4.79 -9.33 21.40
CA HIS A 182 -4.33 -10.69 21.71
C HIS A 182 -5.34 -11.50 22.53
N ASP A 183 -6.38 -10.85 23.07
CA ASP A 183 -7.37 -11.45 23.97
C ASP A 183 -8.66 -11.86 23.25
N VAL A 184 -8.80 -11.54 21.96
CA VAL A 184 -9.91 -11.99 21.10
C VAL A 184 -9.58 -13.31 20.41
N ASN A 185 -10.58 -13.94 19.79
CA ASN A 185 -10.41 -15.11 18.93
C ASN A 185 -9.39 -14.87 17.80
N GLN A 186 -8.18 -15.43 17.95
CA GLN A 186 -7.05 -15.17 17.05
C GLN A 186 -7.24 -15.71 15.61
N PRO A 187 -7.78 -16.93 15.38
CA PRO A 187 -8.12 -17.37 14.03
C PRO A 187 -9.09 -16.43 13.30
N ARG A 188 -10.14 -15.98 14.01
CA ARG A 188 -11.15 -15.09 13.46
C ARG A 188 -10.61 -13.69 13.19
N LEU A 189 -9.80 -13.16 14.10
CA LEU A 189 -9.07 -11.91 13.90
C LEU A 189 -8.23 -11.97 12.62
N LYS A 190 -7.41 -13.03 12.48
CA LYS A 190 -6.56 -13.20 11.30
C LYS A 190 -7.38 -13.18 10.01
N GLU A 191 -8.45 -13.97 9.96
CA GLU A 191 -9.34 -14.04 8.79
C GLU A 191 -9.90 -12.66 8.43
N ARG A 192 -10.43 -11.93 9.41
CA ARG A 192 -11.03 -10.60 9.18
C ARG A 192 -10.01 -9.57 8.72
N LEU A 193 -8.81 -9.56 9.30
CA LEU A 193 -7.76 -8.62 8.92
C LEU A 193 -7.20 -8.93 7.52
N ASP A 194 -7.03 -10.22 7.17
CA ASP A 194 -6.65 -10.63 5.81
C ASP A 194 -7.70 -10.18 4.78
N GLN A 195 -9.00 -10.34 5.08
CA GLN A 195 -10.09 -9.84 4.24
C GLN A 195 -10.04 -8.31 4.07
N THR A 196 -9.69 -7.60 5.13
CA THR A 196 -9.56 -6.14 5.11
C THR A 196 -8.41 -5.72 4.19
N VAL A 197 -7.26 -6.40 4.27
CA VAL A 197 -6.11 -6.15 3.41
C VAL A 197 -6.46 -6.43 1.95
N MET A 198 -7.07 -7.59 1.65
CA MET A 198 -7.56 -7.90 0.31
C MET A 198 -8.51 -6.81 -0.20
N SER A 199 -9.48 -6.38 0.61
CA SER A 199 -10.39 -5.29 0.22
C SER A 199 -9.63 -4.02 -0.14
N CYS A 200 -8.68 -3.58 0.70
CA CYS A 200 -7.90 -2.36 0.45
C CYS A 200 -7.05 -2.47 -0.82
N VAL A 201 -6.32 -3.59 -1.00
CA VAL A 201 -5.48 -3.82 -2.18
C VAL A 201 -6.28 -3.79 -3.47
N ASN A 202 -7.43 -4.47 -3.50
CA ASN A 202 -8.27 -4.51 -4.70
C ASN A 202 -9.04 -3.21 -4.94
N SER A 203 -9.40 -2.45 -3.88
CA SER A 203 -9.96 -1.10 -4.04
C SER A 203 -8.95 -0.11 -4.60
N VAL A 204 -7.70 -0.15 -4.13
CA VAL A 204 -6.63 0.74 -4.64
C VAL A 204 -6.17 0.32 -6.02
N GLY A 205 -6.10 -0.98 -6.31
CA GLY A 205 -5.51 -1.53 -7.53
C GLY A 205 -3.99 -1.56 -7.48
N VAL A 206 -3.37 -2.39 -8.33
CA VAL A 206 -1.94 -2.72 -8.22
C VAL A 206 -1.25 -2.56 -9.56
N ASN A 207 -0.16 -1.78 -9.60
CA ASN A 207 0.71 -1.75 -10.77
C ASN A 207 1.50 -3.05 -10.87
N VAL A 208 1.17 -3.89 -11.85
CA VAL A 208 1.77 -5.22 -12.02
C VAL A 208 3.28 -5.18 -12.29
N ASN A 209 3.78 -4.07 -12.85
CA ASN A 209 5.20 -3.94 -13.21
C ASN A 209 6.10 -3.55 -12.03
N THR A 210 5.54 -2.96 -10.97
CA THR A 210 6.31 -2.48 -9.82
C THR A 210 5.96 -3.19 -8.52
N ALA A 211 4.75 -3.75 -8.40
CA ALA A 211 4.27 -4.37 -7.17
C ALA A 211 5.17 -5.50 -6.67
N SER A 212 5.30 -5.61 -5.35
CA SER A 212 6.01 -6.71 -4.70
C SER A 212 5.19 -8.00 -4.79
N LYS A 213 5.85 -9.16 -4.58
CA LYS A 213 5.15 -10.45 -4.48
C LYS A 213 4.07 -10.45 -3.38
N HIS A 214 4.32 -9.75 -2.27
CA HIS A 214 3.40 -9.69 -1.13
C HIS A 214 2.15 -8.90 -1.49
N LEU A 215 2.31 -7.72 -2.11
CA LEU A 215 1.16 -6.93 -2.58
C LEU A 215 0.34 -7.69 -3.62
N LEU A 216 1.00 -8.35 -4.58
CA LEU A 216 0.32 -9.16 -5.59
C LEU A 216 -0.47 -10.33 -4.97
N SER A 217 0.01 -10.94 -3.88
CA SER A 217 -0.66 -12.06 -3.23
C SER A 217 -1.98 -11.71 -2.54
N TYR A 218 -2.30 -10.42 -2.41
CA TYR A 218 -3.58 -9.92 -1.90
C TYR A 218 -4.55 -9.50 -3.03
N VAL A 219 -4.13 -9.57 -4.29
CA VAL A 219 -5.01 -9.32 -5.44
C VAL A 219 -5.95 -10.50 -5.64
N SER A 220 -7.22 -10.21 -5.96
CA SER A 220 -8.24 -11.24 -6.18
C SER A 220 -7.78 -12.27 -7.20
N GLY A 221 -7.92 -13.56 -6.86
CA GLY A 221 -7.48 -14.67 -7.71
C GLY A 221 -5.96 -14.91 -7.77
N ILE A 222 -5.15 -14.13 -7.03
CA ILE A 222 -3.69 -14.29 -6.99
C ILE A 222 -3.27 -14.75 -5.59
N GLY A 223 -2.75 -15.97 -5.50
CA GLY A 223 -2.04 -16.46 -4.31
C GLY A 223 -0.53 -16.25 -4.41
N SER A 224 0.20 -16.62 -3.36
CA SER A 224 1.67 -16.49 -3.28
C SER A 224 2.41 -17.07 -4.48
N THR A 225 2.01 -18.25 -4.96
CA THR A 225 2.66 -18.91 -6.10
C THR A 225 2.49 -18.12 -7.40
N ILE A 226 1.28 -17.60 -7.66
CA ILE A 226 1.02 -16.83 -8.87
C ILE A 226 1.73 -15.47 -8.78
N ALA A 227 1.74 -14.85 -7.61
CA ALA A 227 2.48 -13.61 -7.36
C ALA A 227 3.98 -13.76 -7.66
N ASP A 228 4.61 -14.84 -7.18
CA ASP A 228 6.01 -15.15 -7.50
C ASP A 228 6.23 -15.37 -8.99
N ASN A 229 5.32 -16.10 -9.66
CA ASN A 229 5.39 -16.33 -11.10
C ASN A 229 5.26 -15.03 -11.91
N ILE A 230 4.41 -14.08 -11.49
CA ILE A 230 4.29 -12.76 -12.13
C ILE A 230 5.61 -11.98 -12.02
N VAL A 231 6.21 -11.95 -10.82
CA VAL A 231 7.49 -11.25 -10.59
C VAL A 231 8.62 -11.91 -11.39
N ASN A 232 8.67 -13.24 -11.44
CA ASN A 232 9.65 -13.98 -12.22
C ASN A 232 9.48 -13.76 -13.72
N TYR A 233 8.24 -13.78 -14.21
CA TYR A 233 7.92 -13.52 -15.61
C TYR A 233 8.42 -12.14 -16.03
N ARG A 234 8.10 -11.07 -15.27
CA ARG A 234 8.56 -9.72 -15.64
C ARG A 234 10.07 -9.52 -15.53
N ARG A 235 10.75 -10.32 -14.70
CA ARG A 235 12.22 -10.33 -14.61
C ARG A 235 12.86 -10.98 -15.84
N GLN A 236 12.23 -12.00 -16.41
CA GLN A 236 12.75 -12.77 -17.55
C GLN A 236 12.36 -12.14 -18.89
N GLU A 237 11.09 -11.78 -19.05
CA GLU A 237 10.50 -11.32 -20.31
C GLU A 237 10.40 -9.79 -20.42
N GLY A 238 10.73 -9.08 -19.34
CA GLY A 238 10.56 -7.62 -19.24
C GLY A 238 9.17 -7.20 -18.75
N GLN A 239 8.92 -5.89 -18.75
CA GLN A 239 7.67 -5.32 -18.24
C GLN A 239 6.45 -5.73 -19.07
N PHE A 240 5.31 -5.91 -18.41
CA PHE A 240 4.02 -6.11 -19.07
C PHE A 240 3.61 -4.82 -19.78
N THR A 241 3.17 -4.96 -21.03
CA THR A 241 2.67 -3.88 -21.90
C THR A 241 1.18 -3.99 -22.19
N SER A 242 0.58 -5.14 -21.85
CA SER A 242 -0.87 -5.36 -21.87
C SER A 242 -1.29 -6.45 -20.90
N ARG A 243 -2.51 -6.36 -20.35
CA ARG A 243 -3.10 -7.38 -19.48
C ARG A 243 -3.17 -8.75 -20.15
N LYS A 244 -3.34 -8.81 -21.48
CA LYS A 244 -3.35 -10.08 -22.24
C LYS A 244 -2.07 -10.90 -22.04
N GLN A 245 -0.94 -10.26 -21.73
CA GLN A 245 0.32 -10.96 -21.45
C GLN A 245 0.29 -11.73 -20.12
N LEU A 246 -0.59 -11.39 -19.19
CA LEU A 246 -0.77 -12.15 -17.93
C LEU A 246 -1.16 -13.60 -18.17
N MET A 247 -1.87 -13.88 -19.27
CA MET A 247 -2.22 -15.25 -19.67
C MET A 247 -1.01 -16.12 -20.04
N LYS A 248 0.17 -15.51 -20.21
CA LYS A 248 1.43 -16.22 -20.43
C LYS A 248 2.15 -16.57 -19.13
N VAL A 249 1.69 -16.05 -17.99
CA VAL A 249 2.30 -16.32 -16.69
C VAL A 249 1.99 -17.76 -16.26
N PRO A 250 3.00 -18.56 -15.87
CA PRO A 250 2.77 -19.92 -15.43
C PRO A 250 1.75 -20.02 -14.30
N ARG A 251 0.81 -20.97 -14.41
CA ARG A 251 -0.28 -21.23 -13.45
C ARG A 251 -1.33 -20.12 -13.32
N LEU A 252 -1.24 -19.04 -14.11
CA LEU A 252 -2.29 -18.03 -14.23
C LEU A 252 -3.26 -18.45 -15.34
N GLY A 253 -4.26 -19.25 -14.98
CA GLY A 253 -5.30 -19.72 -15.91
C GLY A 253 -6.42 -18.69 -16.15
N GLY A 254 -7.32 -19.00 -17.10
CA GLY A 254 -8.40 -18.09 -17.50
C GLY A 254 -9.29 -17.62 -16.35
N LYS A 255 -9.63 -18.50 -15.39
CA LYS A 255 -10.42 -18.10 -14.22
C LYS A 255 -9.66 -17.16 -13.29
N ALA A 256 -8.36 -17.42 -13.06
CA ALA A 256 -7.53 -16.52 -12.24
C ALA A 256 -7.37 -15.16 -12.91
N PHE A 257 -7.19 -15.13 -14.24
CA PHE A 257 -7.16 -13.91 -15.04
C PHE A 257 -8.46 -13.11 -14.91
N GLU A 258 -9.61 -13.76 -15.09
CA GLU A 258 -10.92 -13.12 -14.91
C GLU A 258 -11.10 -12.50 -13.51
N GLN A 259 -10.55 -13.13 -12.46
CA GLN A 259 -10.64 -12.59 -11.11
C GLN A 259 -9.66 -11.43 -10.85
N CYS A 260 -8.49 -11.43 -11.48
CA CYS A 260 -7.43 -10.48 -11.15
C CYS A 260 -7.32 -9.29 -12.11
N ALA A 261 -7.75 -9.44 -13.37
CA ALA A 261 -7.39 -8.53 -14.45
C ALA A 261 -7.86 -7.09 -14.20
N GLY A 262 -9.05 -6.89 -13.62
CA GLY A 262 -9.57 -5.56 -13.30
C GLY A 262 -8.78 -4.82 -12.22
N PHE A 263 -8.05 -5.55 -11.37
CA PHE A 263 -7.29 -4.98 -10.25
C PHE A 263 -5.81 -4.75 -10.58
N LEU A 264 -5.30 -5.40 -11.64
CA LEU A 264 -3.94 -5.22 -12.12
C LEU A 264 -3.87 -4.11 -13.17
N ARG A 265 -3.11 -3.06 -12.92
CA ARG A 265 -2.95 -1.92 -13.82
C ARG A 265 -1.57 -1.94 -14.48
N ILE A 266 -1.52 -1.43 -15.70
CA ILE A 266 -0.29 -1.22 -16.46
C ILE A 266 -0.26 0.26 -16.88
N PRO A 267 0.32 1.15 -16.06
CA PRO A 267 0.51 2.55 -16.46
C PRO A 267 1.36 2.63 -17.74
N GLY A 268 0.90 3.41 -18.72
CA GLY A 268 1.57 3.53 -20.03
C GLY A 268 1.41 2.32 -20.95
N ALA A 269 0.41 1.46 -20.71
CA ALA A 269 0.07 0.36 -21.61
C ALA A 269 -0.28 0.84 -23.02
N LYS A 270 -0.12 -0.06 -24.01
CA LYS A 270 -0.53 0.20 -25.39
C LYS A 270 -2.05 0.38 -25.50
N ASP A 271 -2.80 -0.41 -24.75
CA ASP A 271 -4.23 -0.26 -24.58
C ASP A 271 -4.48 0.58 -23.33
N ILE A 272 -5.03 1.78 -23.52
CA ILE A 272 -5.24 2.75 -22.44
C ILE A 272 -6.18 2.21 -21.35
N LEU A 273 -7.07 1.27 -21.67
CA LEU A 273 -7.96 0.64 -20.68
C LEU A 273 -7.21 -0.24 -19.69
N ASP A 274 -6.03 -0.75 -20.05
CA ASP A 274 -5.17 -1.53 -19.13
C ASP A 274 -4.60 -0.68 -17.98
N SER A 275 -4.70 0.65 -18.06
CA SER A 275 -4.38 1.57 -16.96
C SER A 275 -5.55 1.85 -16.01
N SER A 276 -6.76 1.43 -16.37
CA SER A 276 -8.02 1.67 -15.64
C SER A 276 -8.46 0.46 -14.81
N ALA A 277 -9.54 0.58 -14.04
CA ALA A 277 -10.25 -0.53 -13.41
C ALA A 277 -11.28 -1.21 -14.34
N VAL A 278 -11.46 -0.73 -15.59
CA VAL A 278 -12.35 -1.38 -16.55
C VAL A 278 -11.84 -2.79 -16.80
N HIS A 279 -12.68 -3.79 -16.60
CA HIS A 279 -12.32 -5.18 -16.78
C HIS A 279 -12.19 -5.52 -18.29
N PRO A 280 -11.20 -6.34 -18.73
CA PRO A 280 -11.03 -6.73 -20.13
C PRO A 280 -12.27 -7.29 -20.82
N GLU A 281 -13.20 -7.88 -20.05
CA GLU A 281 -14.45 -8.39 -20.60
C GLU A 281 -15.37 -7.30 -21.19
N ALA A 282 -15.18 -6.05 -20.76
CA ALA A 282 -15.97 -4.89 -21.15
C ALA A 282 -15.26 -3.98 -22.16
N TYR A 283 -14.09 -4.37 -22.70
CA TYR A 283 -13.36 -3.54 -23.66
C TYR A 283 -14.15 -3.31 -24.95
N GLU A 284 -14.75 -4.38 -25.49
CA GLU A 284 -15.63 -4.28 -26.68
C GLU A 284 -16.83 -3.35 -26.45
N LEU A 285 -17.33 -3.30 -25.20
CA LEU A 285 -18.42 -2.41 -24.82
C LEU A 285 -17.98 -0.95 -24.88
N VAL A 286 -16.81 -0.63 -24.32
CA VAL A 286 -16.26 0.74 -24.36
C VAL A 286 -15.94 1.17 -25.79
N GLU A 287 -15.38 0.28 -26.62
CA GLU A 287 -15.16 0.54 -28.03
C GLU A 287 -16.48 0.84 -28.78
N THR A 288 -17.55 0.12 -28.45
CA THR A 288 -18.88 0.35 -29.03
C THR A 288 -19.44 1.71 -28.61
N MET A 289 -19.31 2.08 -27.33
CA MET A 289 -19.72 3.39 -26.83
C MET A 289 -19.00 4.53 -27.56
N ALA A 290 -17.68 4.41 -27.76
CA ALA A 290 -16.88 5.41 -28.47
C ALA A 290 -17.31 5.56 -29.94
N LYS A 291 -17.53 4.44 -30.64
CA LYS A 291 -18.00 4.42 -32.04
C LYS A 291 -19.39 5.06 -32.19
N ASP A 292 -20.31 4.77 -31.27
CA ASP A 292 -21.68 5.29 -31.32
C ASP A 292 -21.75 6.82 -31.21
N ILE A 293 -20.83 7.44 -30.46
CA ILE A 293 -20.70 8.90 -30.35
C ILE A 293 -19.70 9.48 -31.35
N SER A 294 -19.22 8.68 -32.31
CA SER A 294 -18.27 9.06 -33.36
C SER A 294 -16.97 9.67 -32.83
N THR A 295 -16.38 9.07 -31.79
CA THR A 295 -15.14 9.53 -31.14
C THR A 295 -14.14 8.38 -30.99
N ASP A 296 -12.84 8.68 -30.91
CA ASP A 296 -11.80 7.70 -30.59
C ASP A 296 -11.74 7.40 -29.08
N ILE A 297 -11.37 6.18 -28.69
CA ILE A 297 -11.31 5.80 -27.27
C ILE A 297 -10.35 6.70 -26.46
N ASN A 298 -9.27 7.18 -27.06
CA ASN A 298 -8.30 8.06 -26.40
C ASN A 298 -8.87 9.47 -26.17
N GLU A 299 -9.82 9.91 -27.00
CA GLU A 299 -10.52 11.20 -26.84
C GLU A 299 -11.70 11.11 -25.87
N LEU A 300 -12.27 9.91 -25.70
CA LEU A 300 -13.34 9.64 -24.74
C LEU A 300 -12.84 9.69 -23.29
N ILE A 301 -11.67 9.12 -23.04
CA ILE A 301 -11.09 9.02 -21.69
C ILE A 301 -10.71 10.40 -21.16
N GLY A 302 -11.15 10.70 -19.93
CA GLY A 302 -10.97 12.01 -19.31
C GLY A 302 -11.93 13.09 -19.80
N ASN A 303 -12.73 12.83 -20.85
CA ASN A 303 -13.67 13.81 -21.39
C ASN A 303 -15.06 13.65 -20.73
N GLU A 304 -15.26 14.33 -19.60
CA GLU A 304 -16.51 14.26 -18.86
C GLU A 304 -17.75 14.67 -19.68
N ALA A 305 -17.61 15.58 -20.66
CA ALA A 305 -18.73 16.03 -21.48
C ALA A 305 -19.21 14.92 -22.42
N LEU A 306 -18.27 14.24 -23.09
CA LEU A 306 -18.58 13.10 -23.95
C LEU A 306 -19.11 11.91 -23.14
N LEU A 307 -18.49 11.61 -21.99
CA LEU A 307 -18.93 10.53 -21.10
C LEU A 307 -20.36 10.74 -20.60
N LYS A 308 -20.76 11.97 -20.27
CA LYS A 308 -22.14 12.31 -19.88
C LYS A 308 -23.16 12.17 -21.02
N SER A 309 -22.70 12.22 -22.27
CA SER A 309 -23.57 12.07 -23.45
C SER A 309 -23.93 10.61 -23.75
N ILE A 310 -23.23 9.64 -23.15
CA ILE A 310 -23.45 8.21 -23.39
C ILE A 310 -24.82 7.79 -22.83
N PRO A 311 -25.74 7.28 -23.67
CA PRO A 311 -27.03 6.81 -23.21
C PRO A 311 -26.91 5.44 -22.52
N VAL A 312 -26.68 5.42 -21.20
CA VAL A 312 -26.47 4.20 -20.38
C VAL A 312 -27.45 3.07 -20.72
N LYS A 313 -28.75 3.38 -20.81
CA LYS A 313 -29.82 2.40 -21.08
C LYS A 313 -29.66 1.67 -22.42
N LYS A 314 -28.96 2.25 -23.40
CA LYS A 314 -28.69 1.61 -24.70
C LYS A 314 -27.78 0.39 -24.58
N TYR A 315 -26.91 0.38 -23.57
CA TYR A 315 -25.83 -0.60 -23.43
C TYR A 315 -26.14 -1.71 -22.42
N VAL A 316 -27.28 -1.63 -21.74
CA VAL A 316 -27.72 -2.64 -20.77
C VAL A 316 -27.99 -3.96 -21.49
N SER A 317 -27.42 -5.04 -20.98
CA SER A 317 -27.57 -6.40 -21.49
C SER A 317 -27.63 -7.41 -20.34
N GLU A 318 -27.86 -8.69 -20.66
CA GLU A 318 -27.78 -9.77 -19.66
C GLU A 318 -26.39 -9.86 -19.01
N LYS A 319 -25.34 -9.48 -19.75
CA LYS A 319 -23.95 -9.51 -19.27
C LYS A 319 -23.58 -8.25 -18.49
N PHE A 320 -24.05 -7.09 -18.94
CA PHE A 320 -23.69 -5.79 -18.36
C PHE A 320 -24.94 -5.04 -17.89
N GLY A 321 -25.13 -4.98 -16.58
CA GLY A 321 -26.20 -4.21 -15.96
C GLY A 321 -25.91 -2.70 -15.95
N GLU A 322 -26.92 -1.92 -15.58
CA GLU A 322 -26.81 -0.45 -15.49
C GLU A 322 -25.73 0.02 -14.52
N HIS A 323 -25.56 -0.64 -13.37
CA HIS A 323 -24.50 -0.31 -12.41
C HIS A 323 -23.10 -0.49 -13.01
N THR A 324 -22.85 -1.62 -13.68
CA THR A 324 -21.56 -1.89 -14.34
C THR A 324 -21.24 -0.84 -15.39
N ILE A 325 -22.22 -0.42 -16.18
CA ILE A 325 -22.02 0.62 -17.20
C ILE A 325 -21.72 1.97 -16.55
N ASN A 326 -22.43 2.32 -15.48
CA ASN A 326 -22.15 3.55 -14.73
C ASN A 326 -20.74 3.53 -14.11
N ASP A 327 -20.30 2.40 -13.58
CA ASP A 327 -18.97 2.24 -13.02
C ASP A 327 -17.89 2.39 -14.10
N ILE A 328 -18.10 1.78 -15.28
CA ILE A 328 -17.22 1.96 -16.44
C ILE A 328 -17.14 3.44 -16.83
N ILE A 329 -18.28 4.13 -16.96
CA ILE A 329 -18.31 5.55 -17.34
C ILE A 329 -17.60 6.40 -16.27
N ASN A 330 -17.80 6.10 -14.99
CA ASN A 330 -17.12 6.80 -13.90
C ASN A 330 -15.61 6.57 -13.93
N GLU A 331 -15.18 5.34 -14.17
CA GLU A 331 -13.77 4.97 -14.30
C GLU A 331 -13.10 5.68 -15.49
N LEU A 332 -13.78 5.79 -16.62
CA LEU A 332 -13.27 6.48 -17.81
C LEU A 332 -13.10 8.00 -17.58
N LYS A 333 -13.74 8.61 -16.57
CA LYS A 333 -13.50 10.02 -16.21
C LYS A 333 -12.08 10.23 -15.69
N LYS A 334 -11.59 9.30 -14.86
CA LYS A 334 -10.26 9.34 -14.24
C LYS A 334 -9.74 7.90 -14.09
N PRO A 335 -9.15 7.33 -15.17
CA PRO A 335 -8.69 5.94 -15.14
C PRO A 335 -7.68 5.67 -14.03
N GLY A 336 -7.89 4.60 -13.29
CA GLY A 336 -6.99 4.09 -12.27
C GLY A 336 -6.84 5.03 -11.09
N LEU A 337 -7.84 5.90 -10.83
CA LEU A 337 -7.83 6.85 -9.72
C LEU A 337 -7.59 6.10 -8.41
N ASP A 338 -6.55 6.52 -7.68
CA ASP A 338 -6.31 6.02 -6.34
C ASP A 338 -7.45 6.52 -5.42
N PRO A 339 -8.16 5.64 -4.69
CA PRO A 339 -9.22 6.05 -3.79
C PRO A 339 -8.69 6.78 -2.54
N ARG A 340 -7.37 6.77 -2.30
CA ARG A 340 -6.73 7.45 -1.17
C ARG A 340 -6.52 8.94 -1.49
N SER A 341 -6.58 9.80 -0.48
CA SER A 341 -6.18 11.20 -0.62
C SER A 341 -4.67 11.31 -0.86
N GLU A 342 -4.22 12.33 -1.59
CA GLU A 342 -2.78 12.64 -1.69
C GLU A 342 -2.29 13.29 -0.39
N ALA A 343 -1.08 12.94 0.05
CA ALA A 343 -0.45 13.59 1.19
C ALA A 343 -0.10 15.04 0.82
N GLN A 344 -0.55 16.00 1.63
CA GLN A 344 -0.23 17.41 1.42
C GLN A 344 1.17 17.70 1.97
N LEU A 345 2.03 18.29 1.13
CA LEU A 345 3.41 18.68 1.44
C LEU A 345 3.48 19.92 2.32
#